data_AF-A0A3N5WVP2-F1
#
_entry.id   AF-A0A3N5WVP2-F1
#
_cell.length_a   1.000
_cell.length_b   1.000
_cell.length_c   1.000
_cell.angle_alpha   90.00
_cell.angle_beta   90.00
_cell.angle_gamma   90.00
#
_symmetry.space_group_name_H-M   'P 1'
#
loop_
_entity.id
_entity.type
_entity.pdbx_description
1 polymer ?
#
loop_
_entity_poly.entity_id
_entity_poly.type
_entity_poly.pdbx_seq_one_letter_code
_entity_poly.pdbx_strand_id
1 'polypeptide(L)'
;MRRRELLKAAALGPMLPGRLAFGQHRRAAPSDRIQVGMIGVGNFGVANLQDFAKNPDVDIVAICDVFEPNLEKGVSLAGGK
;
A
#
# COMPACT_ATOMS: atom_id res chain seq x y z
N MET A 1 -12.62 -22.52 -19.65
CA MET A 1 -12.87 -22.77 -18.21
C MET A 1 -13.92 -21.79 -17.70
N ARG A 2 -14.96 -22.27 -17.01
CA ARG A 2 -16.12 -21.46 -16.59
C ARG A 2 -16.04 -21.20 -15.08
N ARG A 3 -16.01 -19.92 -14.71
CA ARG A 3 -16.22 -19.25 -13.39
C ARG A 3 -17.26 -19.86 -12.42
N ARG A 4 -17.98 -20.90 -12.84
CA ARG A 4 -19.09 -21.55 -12.12
C ARG A 4 -18.63 -22.76 -11.29
N GLU A 5 -17.51 -23.37 -11.65
CA GLU A 5 -17.00 -24.56 -10.97
C GLU A 5 -16.31 -24.23 -9.64
N LEU A 6 -15.79 -23.00 -9.50
CA LEU A 6 -15.13 -22.53 -8.27
C LEU A 6 -16.12 -22.32 -7.10
N LEU A 7 -17.39 -22.04 -7.38
CA LEU A 7 -18.40 -21.81 -6.34
C LEU A 7 -18.96 -23.10 -5.73
N LYS A 8 -18.70 -24.26 -6.35
CA LYS A 8 -19.18 -25.56 -5.83
C LYS A 8 -18.26 -26.16 -4.76
N ALA A 9 -17.03 -25.68 -4.62
CA ALA A 9 -16.07 -26.16 -3.62
C ALA A 9 -16.32 -25.64 -2.19
N ALA A 10 -17.33 -24.77 -1.98
CA ALA A 10 -17.63 -24.17 -0.68
C ALA A 10 -18.65 -24.96 0.17
N ALA A 11 -19.17 -26.08 -0.31
CA ALA A 11 -20.34 -26.73 0.31
C ALA A 11 -20.02 -27.66 1.50
N LEU A 12 -18.76 -28.01 1.80
CA LEU A 12 -18.44 -28.94 2.88
C LEU A 12 -17.09 -28.62 3.55
N GLY A 13 -17.10 -27.68 4.50
CA GLY A 13 -15.96 -27.38 5.40
C GLY A 13 -16.47 -27.03 6.80
N PRO A 14 -15.82 -27.49 7.88
CA PRO A 14 -16.42 -27.64 9.21
C PRO A 14 -16.85 -26.32 9.84
N MET A 15 -17.98 -26.39 10.53
CA MET A 15 -18.58 -25.39 11.41
C MET A 15 -17.58 -24.95 12.49
N LEU A 16 -16.70 -23.99 12.18
CA LEU A 16 -15.81 -23.33 13.13
C LEU A 16 -16.55 -22.12 13.74
N PRO A 17 -16.83 -22.08 15.06
CA PRO A 17 -17.29 -20.88 15.74
C PRO A 17 -16.07 -19.98 16.01
N GLY A 18 -15.37 -19.62 14.95
CA GLY A 18 -14.31 -18.63 14.97
C GLY A 18 -14.68 -17.70 13.85
N ARG A 19 -15.00 -16.46 14.18
CA ARG A 19 -15.13 -15.37 13.22
C ARG A 19 -13.88 -15.41 12.34
N LEU A 20 -13.98 -16.03 11.16
CA LEU A 20 -13.05 -15.86 10.08
C LEU A 20 -13.20 -14.39 9.72
N ALA A 21 -12.41 -13.56 10.38
CA ALA A 21 -12.14 -12.20 10.00
C ALA A 21 -11.37 -12.31 8.68
N PHE A 22 -12.09 -12.64 7.60
CA PHE A 22 -11.69 -12.26 6.26
C PHE A 22 -11.48 -10.76 6.36
N GLY A 23 -10.19 -10.38 6.37
CA GLY A 23 -9.70 -9.12 6.88
C GLY A 23 -10.61 -7.98 6.48
N GLN A 24 -11.34 -7.44 7.45
CA GLN A 24 -11.76 -6.05 7.32
C GLN A 24 -10.44 -5.30 7.09
N HIS A 25 -10.30 -4.59 5.97
CA HIS A 25 -9.19 -3.66 5.72
C HIS A 25 -9.18 -2.61 6.83
N ARG A 26 -8.71 -3.01 8.02
CA ARG A 26 -8.31 -2.13 9.07
C ARG A 26 -6.99 -1.57 8.58
N ARG A 27 -6.87 -0.24 8.62
CA ARG A 27 -5.61 0.47 8.44
C ARG A 27 -4.52 -0.30 9.18
N ALA A 28 -3.45 -0.72 8.50
CA ALA A 28 -2.39 -1.48 9.13
C ALA A 28 -1.92 -0.75 10.41
N ALA A 29 -1.66 -1.51 11.48
CA ALA A 29 -1.04 -0.95 12.66
C ALA A 29 0.28 -0.28 12.25
N PRO A 30 0.75 0.77 12.94
CA PRO A 30 2.02 1.43 12.58
C PRO A 30 3.22 0.46 12.46
N SER A 31 3.23 -0.62 13.23
CA SER A 31 4.25 -1.69 13.16
C SER A 31 4.19 -2.54 11.90
N ASP A 32 3.04 -2.58 11.24
CA ASP A 32 2.75 -3.47 10.12
C ASP A 32 2.85 -2.72 8.77
N ARG A 33 3.12 -1.41 8.82
CA ARG A 33 3.29 -0.59 7.61
C ARG A 33 4.66 -0.81 6.98
N ILE A 34 4.69 -0.80 5.66
CA ILE A 34 5.91 -0.89 4.86
C ILE A 34 6.55 0.50 4.80
N GLN A 35 7.79 0.61 5.29
CA GLN A 35 8.58 1.83 5.16
C GLN A 35 9.22 1.89 3.78
N VAL A 36 8.97 2.98 3.06
CA VAL A 36 9.44 3.16 1.68
C VAL A 36 10.30 4.42 1.58
N GLY A 37 11.51 4.25 1.06
CA GLY A 37 12.34 5.35 0.56
C GLY A 37 12.19 5.48 -0.96
N MET A 38 12.06 6.70 -1.46
CA MET A 38 11.94 6.96 -2.90
C MET A 38 13.19 7.62 -3.45
N ILE A 39 13.73 7.04 -4.53
CA ILE A 39 14.90 7.55 -5.26
C ILE A 39 14.44 7.92 -6.67
N GLY A 40 14.63 9.19 -7.05
CA GLY A 40 14.13 9.75 -8.30
C GLY A 40 12.65 10.09 -8.21
N VAL A 41 12.37 11.36 -7.91
CA VAL A 41 11.01 11.95 -7.79
C VAL A 41 10.77 13.00 -8.87
N GLY A 42 11.17 12.71 -10.11
CA GLY A 42 10.73 13.43 -11.30
C GLY A 42 9.26 13.13 -11.66
N ASN A 43 8.86 13.33 -12.91
CA ASN A 43 7.45 13.21 -13.33
C ASN A 43 6.79 11.87 -12.94
N PHE A 44 7.40 10.74 -13.29
CA PHE A 44 6.89 9.42 -12.93
C PHE A 44 7.05 9.11 -11.43
N GLY A 45 8.16 9.57 -10.82
CA GLY A 45 8.40 9.37 -9.40
C GLY A 45 7.36 10.07 -8.52
N VAL A 46 6.92 11.27 -8.90
CA VAL A 46 5.84 11.99 -8.22
C VAL A 46 4.50 11.25 -8.33
N ALA A 47 4.17 10.69 -9.50
CA ALA A 47 2.95 9.91 -9.66
C ALA A 47 2.96 8.68 -8.73
N ASN A 48 4.07 7.95 -8.70
CA ASN A 48 4.25 6.81 -7.80
C ASN A 48 4.18 7.24 -6.33
N LEU A 49 4.83 8.36 -5.97
CA LEU A 49 4.81 8.92 -4.61
C LEU A 49 3.39 9.19 -4.14
N GLN A 50 2.58 9.82 -4.99
CA GLN A 50 1.18 10.12 -4.68
C GLN A 50 0.34 8.85 -4.54
N ASP A 51 0.60 7.82 -5.33
CA ASP A 51 -0.12 6.56 -5.22
C ASP A 51 0.28 5.78 -3.97
N PHE A 52 1.56 5.79 -3.59
CA PHE A 52 2.02 5.24 -2.31
C PHE A 52 1.46 6.01 -1.12
N ALA A 53 1.40 7.34 -1.18
CA ALA A 53 0.85 8.18 -0.10
C ALA A 53 -0.64 7.92 0.17
N LYS A 54 -1.40 7.44 -0.83
CA LYS A 54 -2.80 7.03 -0.67
C LYS A 54 -2.95 5.65 -0.04
N ASN A 55 -1.89 4.84 -0.04
CA ASN A 55 -1.94 3.49 0.50
C ASN A 55 -1.79 3.53 2.04
N PRO A 56 -2.82 3.11 2.81
CA PRO A 56 -2.77 3.16 4.27
C PRO A 56 -1.69 2.26 4.90
N ASP A 57 -1.18 1.29 4.14
CA ASP A 57 -0.20 0.31 4.61
C ASP A 57 1.24 0.75 4.33
N VAL A 58 1.44 1.95 3.78
CA VAL A 58 2.75 2.48 3.41
C VAL A 58 3.07 3.72 4.24
N ASP A 59 4.33 3.82 4.67
CA ASP A 59 4.89 5.00 5.30
C ASP A 59 6.10 5.45 4.48
N ILE A 60 6.01 6.62 3.85
CA ILE A 60 7.13 7.21 3.11
C ILE A 60 8.07 7.85 4.14
N VAL A 61 9.31 7.38 4.19
CA VAL A 61 10.28 7.74 5.24
C VAL A 61 11.49 8.51 4.72
N ALA A 62 11.70 8.55 3.41
CA ALA A 62 12.82 9.27 2.80
C ALA A 62 12.55 9.60 1.32
N ILE A 63 13.04 10.76 0.89
CA ILE A 63 13.05 11.20 -0.51
C ILE A 63 14.48 11.50 -0.95
N CYS A 64 14.83 11.08 -2.16
CA CYS A 64 16.12 11.33 -2.79
C CYS A 64 15.92 11.72 -4.26
N ASP A 65 16.54 12.83 -4.68
CA ASP A 65 16.68 13.21 -6.08
C ASP A 65 17.98 14.00 -6.25
N VAL A 66 18.58 13.90 -7.43
CA VAL A 66 19.78 14.67 -7.81
C VAL A 66 19.43 16.11 -8.20
N PHE A 67 18.20 16.33 -8.70
CA PHE A 67 17.72 17.64 -9.10
C PHE A 67 16.90 18.26 -7.96
N GLU A 68 17.45 19.31 -7.37
CA GLU A 68 16.92 19.95 -6.16
C GLU A 68 15.43 20.34 -6.23
N PRO A 69 14.90 20.92 -7.34
CA PRO A 69 13.47 21.18 -7.44
C PRO A 69 12.57 19.93 -7.37
N ASN A 70 13.05 18.78 -7.85
CA ASN A 70 12.31 17.52 -7.71
C ASN A 70 12.35 17.02 -6.26
N LEU A 71 13.52 17.13 -5.61
CA LEU A 71 13.69 16.77 -4.20
C LEU A 71 12.73 17.57 -3.33
N GLU A 72 12.73 18.90 -3.44
CA GLU A 72 11.85 19.79 -2.67
C GLU A 72 10.37 19.46 -2.89
N LYS A 73 9.98 19.25 -4.16
CA LYS A 73 8.62 18.84 -4.51
C LYS A 73 8.26 17.49 -3.87
N GLY A 74 9.17 16.52 -3.92
CA GLY A 74 8.97 15.20 -3.33
C GLY A 74 8.82 15.26 -1.80
N VAL A 75 9.69 16.00 -1.11
CA VAL A 75 9.64 16.21 0.35
C VAL A 75 8.33 16.87 0.75
N SER A 76 7.89 17.90 0.01
CA SER A 76 6.61 18.57 0.24
C SER A 76 5.42 17.60 0.13
N LEU A 77 5.44 16.73 -0.88
CA LEU A 77 4.40 15.70 -1.06
C LEU A 77 4.47 14.55 -0.04
N ALA A 78 5.66 14.28 0.51
CA ALA A 78 5.89 13.27 1.55
C ALA A 78 5.56 13.75 2.98
N GLY A 79 5.09 14.99 3.13
CA GLY A 79 4.77 15.57 4.44
C GLY A 79 5.99 16.05 5.21
N GLY A 80 7.07 16.44 4.52
CA GLY A 80 8.29 16.99 5.12
C GLY A 80 9.30 15.93 5.58
N LYS A 81 9.18 14.69 5.08
CA LYS A 81 10.10 13.57 5.33
C LYS A 81 11.07 13.37 4.18
#